data_AF-A0A535YGF1-F1
#
_entry.id   AF-A0A535YGF1-F1
#
_cell.length_a   1.000
_cell.length_b   1.000
_cell.length_c   1.000
_cell.angle_alpha   90.00
_cell.angle_beta   90.00
_cell.angle_gamma   90.00
#
_symmetry.space_group_name_H-M   'P 1'
#
loop_
_entity.id
_entity.type
_entity.pdbx_description
1 polymer ?
#
loop_
_entity_poly.entity_id
_entity_poly.type
_entity_poly.pdbx_seq_one_letter_code
_entity_poly.pdbx_strand_id
1 'polypeptide(L)'
;MQVERDASAIAGDVLLPSDTRSPVFIGGQRRSGTTLLRIMLNRHPHIACGRESHFAKRLLNWHDRLADEWSDTVRRYGSGTEAVDRAFAALVDDVFTHHQHRLPVPPVPQGSVRAHDP
;
A
#
# COMPACT_ATOMS: atom_id res chain seq x y z
N MET A 1 29.50 -31.03 -2.16
CA MET A 1 29.16 -29.72 -2.72
C MET A 1 27.84 -29.29 -2.08
N GLN A 2 27.93 -28.56 -0.96
CA GLN A 2 26.76 -28.17 -0.19
C GLN A 2 25.99 -27.08 -0.95
N VAL A 3 24.67 -27.25 -0.99
CA VAL A 3 23.71 -26.27 -1.51
C VAL A 3 23.39 -25.35 -0.34
N GLU A 4 24.01 -24.18 -0.30
CA GLU A 4 23.62 -23.10 0.59
C GLU A 4 22.76 -22.14 -0.22
N ARG A 5 21.45 -22.12 0.06
CA ARG A 5 20.50 -21.19 -0.55
C ARG A 5 20.57 -19.89 0.24
N ASP A 6 21.39 -18.96 -0.25
CA ASP A 6 21.46 -17.61 0.29
C ASP A 6 20.14 -16.88 0.08
N ALA A 7 19.55 -16.47 1.19
CA ALA A 7 18.36 -15.66 1.32
C ALA A 7 18.58 -14.18 0.89
N SER A 8 19.25 -13.97 -0.24
CA SER A 8 19.67 -12.63 -0.72
C SER A 8 18.70 -12.01 -1.74
N ALA A 9 17.53 -12.59 -1.98
CA ALA A 9 16.58 -12.08 -2.99
C ALA A 9 15.62 -10.98 -2.48
N ILE A 10 15.75 -10.52 -1.22
CA ILE A 10 14.82 -9.53 -0.62
C ILE A 10 15.48 -8.19 -0.29
N ALA A 11 16.72 -7.98 -0.71
CA ALA A 11 17.47 -6.74 -0.48
C ALA A 11 18.29 -6.38 -1.73
N GLY A 12 17.62 -5.81 -2.72
CA GLY A 12 18.25 -5.26 -3.91
C GLY A 12 17.38 -4.16 -4.47
N ASP A 13 17.65 -2.93 -4.03
CA ASP A 13 17.28 -1.64 -4.62
C ASP A 13 16.15 -1.67 -5.64
N VAL A 14 14.91 -1.73 -5.16
CA VAL A 14 13.84 -1.05 -5.88
C VAL A 14 14.09 0.43 -5.65
N LEU A 15 14.90 1.05 -6.52
CA LEU A 15 14.98 2.49 -6.65
C LEU A 15 13.61 2.99 -7.12
N LEU A 16 12.67 3.10 -6.19
CA LEU A 16 11.40 3.79 -6.41
C LEU A 16 11.78 5.25 -6.69
N PRO A 17 11.35 5.83 -7.82
CA PRO A 17 11.70 7.20 -8.16
C PRO A 17 11.32 8.10 -6.98
N SER A 18 12.26 8.92 -6.53
CA SER A 18 12.23 9.58 -5.21
C SER A 18 11.16 10.68 -5.07
N ASP A 19 10.29 10.82 -6.08
CA ASP A 19 9.14 11.74 -6.14
C ASP A 19 7.79 11.00 -6.31
N THR A 20 7.83 9.66 -6.45
CA THR A 20 6.63 8.83 -6.56
C THR A 20 6.25 8.30 -5.17
N ARG A 21 5.20 8.87 -4.57
CA ARG A 21 4.54 8.26 -3.40
C ARG A 21 4.24 6.80 -3.75
N SER A 22 4.86 5.88 -3.03
CA SER A 22 4.76 4.45 -3.30
C SER A 22 3.88 3.79 -2.24
N PRO A 23 2.58 3.58 -2.51
CA PRO A 23 1.68 2.97 -1.54
C PRO A 23 2.07 1.51 -1.27
N VAL A 24 2.01 1.10 0.00
CA VAL A 24 2.19 -0.29 0.42
C VAL A 24 0.82 -0.93 0.62
N PHE A 25 0.53 -1.99 -0.13
CA PHE A 25 -0.70 -2.76 0.02
C PHE A 25 -0.48 -4.00 0.90
N ILE A 26 -1.24 -4.09 1.99
CA ILE A 26 -1.22 -5.25 2.90
C ILE A 26 -2.45 -6.10 2.59
N GLY A 27 -2.21 -7.29 2.02
CA GLY A 27 -3.25 -8.26 1.65
C GLY A 27 -3.04 -9.63 2.31
N GLY A 28 -4.05 -10.49 2.22
CA GLY A 28 -4.00 -11.85 2.75
C GLY A 28 -5.38 -12.42 3.09
N GLN A 29 -5.42 -13.70 3.49
CA GLN A 29 -6.63 -14.35 3.97
C GLN A 29 -7.07 -13.79 5.33
N ARG A 30 -8.37 -13.83 5.65
CA ARG A 30 -8.83 -13.43 6.98
C ARG A 30 -8.09 -14.24 8.06
N ARG A 31 -7.67 -13.53 9.13
CA ARG A 31 -6.95 -14.10 10.29
C ARG A 31 -5.50 -14.54 10.02
N SER A 32 -4.86 -14.13 8.92
CA SER A 32 -3.44 -14.43 8.63
C SER A 32 -2.44 -13.42 9.22
N GLY A 33 -2.83 -12.60 10.20
CA GLY A 33 -1.94 -11.60 10.81
C GLY A 33 -1.79 -10.28 10.05
N THR A 34 -2.57 -10.01 9.00
CA THR A 34 -2.54 -8.73 8.25
C THR A 34 -2.81 -7.51 9.14
N THR A 35 -3.69 -7.66 10.15
CA THR A 35 -3.94 -6.63 11.17
C THR A 35 -2.73 -6.37 12.07
N LEU A 36 -1.95 -7.40 12.40
CA LEU A 36 -0.72 -7.23 13.19
C LEU A 36 0.34 -6.50 12.35
N LEU A 37 0.57 -6.97 11.12
CA LEU A 37 1.54 -6.37 10.21
C LEU A 37 1.28 -4.87 9.99
N ARG A 38 0.03 -4.48 9.73
CA ARG A 38 -0.30 -3.05 9.54
C ARG A 38 -0.06 -2.22 10.81
N ILE A 39 -0.29 -2.78 12.00
CA ILE A 39 -0.08 -2.08 13.28
C ILE A 39 1.40 -1.89 13.54
N MET A 40 2.23 -2.91 13.24
CA MET A 40 3.69 -2.82 13.36
C MET A 40 4.24 -1.74 12.42
N LEU A 41 3.81 -1.73 11.16
CA LEU A 41 4.23 -0.72 10.19
C LEU A 41 3.76 0.69 10.57
N ASN A 42 2.55 0.85 11.11
CA ASN A 42 2.04 2.14 11.56
C ASN A 42 2.80 2.75 12.76
N ARG A 43 3.68 1.99 13.42
CA ARG A 43 4.56 2.53 14.47
C ARG A 43 5.80 3.22 13.91
N HIS A 44 6.12 3.00 12.64
CA HIS A 44 7.27 3.61 12.02
C HIS A 44 6.98 5.10 11.71
N PRO A 45 7.85 6.05 12.08
CA PRO A 45 7.56 7.49 11.97
C PRO A 45 7.36 7.94 10.51
N HIS A 46 7.88 7.20 9.55
CA HIS A 46 7.78 7.52 8.11
C HIS A 46 6.72 6.68 7.38
N ILE A 47 5.93 5.84 8.09
CA ILE A 47 4.91 4.99 7.48
C ILE A 47 3.58 5.24 8.18
N ALA A 48 2.60 5.73 7.41
CA ALA A 48 1.24 5.89 7.86
C ALA A 48 0.39 4.72 7.32
N CYS A 49 -0.12 3.88 8.21
CA CYS A 49 -1.13 2.87 7.89
C CYS A 49 -2.47 3.24 8.56
N GLY A 50 -3.53 3.37 7.76
CA GLY A 50 -4.87 3.67 8.26
C GLY A 50 -5.61 2.50 8.90
N ARG A 51 -6.92 2.69 9.16
CA ARG A 51 -7.86 1.59 9.46
C ARG A 51 -7.99 0.67 8.23
N GLU A 52 -8.58 -0.51 8.41
CA GLU A 52 -8.94 -1.35 7.27
C GLU A 52 -9.86 -0.55 6.33
N SER A 53 -9.45 -0.38 5.06
CA SER A 53 -10.17 0.48 4.12
C SER A 53 -11.58 -0.05 3.83
N HIS A 54 -11.75 -1.38 3.80
CA HIS A 54 -12.97 -2.12 3.45
C HIS A 54 -13.59 -1.83 2.06
N PHE A 55 -13.25 -0.72 1.41
CA PHE A 55 -13.75 -0.34 0.09
C PHE A 55 -12.93 -0.93 -1.07
N ALA A 56 -11.71 -1.42 -0.84
CA ALA A 56 -10.82 -1.91 -1.90
C ALA A 56 -11.45 -2.98 -2.80
N LYS A 57 -12.22 -3.92 -2.21
CA LYS A 57 -12.96 -4.93 -3.00
C LYS A 57 -14.06 -4.33 -3.87
N ARG A 58 -14.77 -3.31 -3.35
CA ARG A 58 -15.80 -2.59 -4.13
C ARG A 58 -15.13 -1.81 -5.25
N LEU A 59 -14.00 -1.16 -4.98
CA LEU A 59 -13.22 -0.44 -5.97
C LEU A 59 -12.78 -1.38 -7.11
N LEU A 60 -12.20 -2.54 -6.78
CA LEU A 60 -11.80 -3.52 -7.79
C LEU A 60 -12.99 -3.99 -8.63
N ASN A 61 -14.15 -4.25 -8.01
CA ASN A 61 -15.34 -4.61 -8.76
C ASN A 61 -15.78 -3.51 -9.75
N TRP A 62 -15.71 -2.23 -9.37
CA TRP A 62 -16.00 -1.13 -10.30
C TRP A 62 -15.00 -1.04 -11.45
N HIS A 63 -13.72 -1.33 -11.16
CA HIS A 63 -12.67 -1.39 -12.17
C HIS A 63 -12.95 -2.50 -13.17
N ASP A 64 -13.15 -3.74 -12.71
CA ASP A 64 -13.43 -4.90 -13.57
C ASP A 64 -14.64 -4.65 -14.49
N ARG A 65 -15.69 -3.99 -13.97
CA ARG A 65 -16.87 -3.67 -14.78
C ARG A 65 -16.58 -2.66 -15.87
N LEU A 66 -15.73 -1.67 -15.63
CA LEU A 66 -15.39 -0.65 -16.63
C LEU A 66 -14.31 -1.12 -17.60
N ALA A 67 -13.33 -1.87 -17.10
CA ALA A 67 -12.20 -2.36 -17.87
C ALA A 67 -12.53 -3.60 -18.71
N ASP A 68 -13.46 -4.45 -18.24
CA ASP A 68 -13.83 -5.69 -18.93
C ASP A 68 -15.29 -5.66 -19.39
N GLU A 69 -16.24 -5.68 -18.45
CA GLU A 69 -17.68 -5.88 -18.73
C GLU A 69 -18.24 -4.81 -19.68
N TRP A 70 -17.83 -3.55 -19.51
CA TRP A 70 -18.30 -2.38 -20.27
C TRP A 70 -17.21 -1.77 -21.16
N SER A 71 -16.13 -2.51 -21.43
CA SER A 71 -15.00 -2.04 -22.22
C SER A 71 -15.40 -1.48 -23.59
N ASP A 72 -16.33 -2.14 -24.29
CA ASP A 72 -16.87 -1.66 -25.57
C ASP A 72 -17.64 -0.34 -25.43
N THR A 73 -18.37 -0.16 -24.33
CA THR A 73 -19.06 1.11 -24.05
C THR A 73 -18.04 2.21 -23.83
N VAL A 74 -17.00 1.97 -23.01
CA VAL A 74 -15.92 2.94 -22.76
C VAL A 74 -15.20 3.32 -24.07
N ARG A 75 -14.94 2.34 -24.94
CA ARG A 75 -14.36 2.55 -26.27
C ARG A 75 -15.22 3.41 -27.19
N ARG A 76 -16.55 3.25 -27.15
CA ARG A 76 -17.49 4.08 -27.96
C ARG A 76 -17.42 5.57 -27.61
N TYR A 77 -16.99 5.91 -26.40
CA TYR A 77 -16.77 7.30 -25.97
C TYR A 77 -15.32 7.77 -26.20
N GLY A 78 -14.51 7.02 -26.96
CA GLY A 78 -13.13 7.39 -27.29
C GLY A 78 -12.12 7.13 -26.18
N SER A 79 -12.48 6.34 -25.16
CA SER A 79 -11.58 5.98 -24.05
C SER A 79 -11.18 4.50 -24.10
N GLY A 80 -9.94 4.21 -23.74
CA GLY A 80 -9.43 2.84 -23.59
C GLY A 80 -9.49 2.34 -22.15
N THR A 81 -9.20 1.05 -21.94
CA THR A 81 -9.05 0.45 -20.60
C THR A 81 -7.93 1.12 -19.81
N GLU A 82 -6.90 1.65 -20.48
CA GLU A 82 -5.81 2.42 -19.87
C GLU A 82 -6.31 3.73 -19.25
N ALA A 83 -7.40 4.31 -19.80
CA ALA A 83 -8.02 5.50 -19.20
C ALA A 83 -8.74 5.15 -17.90
N VAL A 84 -9.34 3.96 -17.82
CA VAL A 84 -9.92 3.42 -16.58
C VAL A 84 -8.81 3.20 -15.56
N ASP A 85 -7.70 2.55 -15.93
CA ASP A 85 -6.56 2.33 -15.05
C ASP A 85 -6.01 3.64 -14.48
N ARG A 86 -5.82 4.66 -15.33
CA ARG A 86 -5.37 5.99 -14.89
C ARG A 86 -6.35 6.65 -13.92
N ALA A 87 -7.65 6.57 -14.19
CA ALA A 87 -8.67 7.15 -13.32
C ALA A 87 -8.70 6.47 -11.94
N PHE A 88 -8.58 5.14 -11.91
CA PHE A 88 -8.53 4.37 -10.66
C PHE A 88 -7.23 4.61 -9.88
N ALA A 89 -6.08 4.69 -10.56
CA ALA A 89 -4.82 5.03 -9.93
C ALA A 89 -4.88 6.42 -9.27
N ALA A 90 -5.44 7.42 -9.96
CA ALA A 90 -5.63 8.76 -9.43
C ALA A 90 -6.58 8.77 -8.21
N LEU A 91 -7.68 8.01 -8.27
CA LEU A 91 -8.60 7.88 -7.14
C LEU A 91 -7.95 7.23 -5.91
N VAL A 92 -7.16 6.16 -6.13
CA VAL A 92 -6.40 5.50 -5.05
C VAL A 92 -5.41 6.48 -4.42
N ASP A 93 -4.63 7.18 -5.23
CA ASP A 93 -3.64 8.15 -4.76
C ASP A 93 -4.29 9.30 -3.95
N ASP A 94 -5.40 9.86 -4.43
CA ASP A 94 -6.15 10.93 -3.75
C ASP A 94 -6.67 10.48 -2.37
N VAL A 95 -7.34 9.32 -2.33
CA VAL A 95 -7.92 8.77 -1.10
C VAL A 95 -6.84 8.52 -0.04
N PHE A 96 -5.69 7.96 -0.43
CA PHE A 96 -4.63 7.62 0.51
C PHE A 96 -3.77 8.82 0.90
N THR A 97 -3.55 9.79 0.00
CA THR A 97 -2.87 11.04 0.32
C THR A 97 -3.67 11.84 1.36
N HIS A 98 -4.98 11.98 1.18
CA HIS A 98 -5.82 12.69 2.15
C HIS A 98 -5.89 12.01 3.52
N HIS A 99 -5.80 10.68 3.54
CA HIS A 99 -5.76 9.92 4.79
C HIS A 99 -4.49 10.18 5.61
N GLN A 100 -3.33 10.35 4.95
CA GLN A 100 -2.05 10.63 5.63
C GLN A 100 -2.10 11.94 6.43
N HIS A 101 -2.77 12.97 5.92
CA HIS A 101 -2.89 14.28 6.59
C HIS A 101 -3.74 14.27 7.87
N ARG A 102 -4.42 13.16 8.19
CA ARG A 102 -5.35 13.06 9.32
C ARG A 102 -4.82 12.25 10.52
N LEU A 103 -3.63 11.67 10.43
CA LEU A 103 -3.04 10.92 11.54
C LEU A 103 -2.04 11.80 12.31
N PRO A 104 -2.24 12.06 13.62
CA PRO A 104 -1.19 12.66 14.43
C PRO A 104 -0.02 11.69 14.48
N VAL A 105 1.17 12.13 14.07
CA VAL A 105 2.41 11.39 14.33
C VAL A 105 2.54 11.29 15.85
N PRO A 106 2.50 10.10 16.45
CA PRO A 106 2.74 9.98 17.89
C PRO A 106 4.14 10.51 18.17
N PRO A 107 4.34 11.35 19.21
CA PRO A 107 5.65 11.86 19.55
C PRO A 107 6.59 10.67 19.75
N VAL A 108 7.74 10.68 19.07
CA VAL A 108 8.78 9.69 19.27
C VAL A 108 9.20 9.79 20.74
N PRO A 109 9.01 8.74 21.57
CA PRO A 109 9.51 8.78 22.92
C PRO A 109 11.03 8.90 22.84
N GLN A 110 11.57 10.02 23.31
CA GLN A 110 13.01 10.21 23.49
C GLN A 110 13.45 9.38 24.70
N GLY A 111 13.39 8.06 24.56
CA GLY A 111 13.82 7.13 25.58
C GLY A 111 15.33 6.99 25.52
N SER A 112 16.04 7.64 26.44
CA SER A 112 17.40 7.23 26.79
C SER A 112 17.33 5.77 27.22
N VAL A 113 17.86 4.86 26.40
CA VAL A 113 18.14 3.49 26.83
C VAL A 113 19.19 3.62 27.93
N ARG A 114 18.76 3.64 29.20
CA ARG A 114 19.70 3.41 30.30
C ARG A 114 20.11 1.96 30.15
N ALA A 115 21.38 1.76 29.79
CA ALA A 115 22.01 0.46 29.81
C ALA A 115 21.68 -0.21 31.15
N HIS A 116 21.12 -1.40 31.09
CA HIS A 116 20.99 -2.25 32.25
C HIS A 116 22.40 -2.73 32.59
N ASP A 117 23.01 -2.12 33.59
CA ASP A 117 24.27 -2.63 34.15
C ASP A 117 24.03 -4.00 34.81
N PRO A 118 24.98 -4.94 34.67
CA PRO A 118 24.87 -6.31 35.17
C PRO A 118 24.96 -6.42 36.70
#